data_AF-B8BCP3-F1
#
_entry.id   AF-B8BCP3-F1
#
_cell.length_a   1.000
_cell.length_b   1.000
_cell.length_c   1.000
_cell.angle_alpha   90.00
_cell.angle_beta   90.00
_cell.angle_gamma   90.00
#
_symmetry.space_group_name_H-M   'P 1'
#
loop_
_entity.id
_entity.type
_entity.pdbx_description
1 polymer ?
#
loop_
_entity_poly.entity_id
_entity_poly.type
_entity_poly.pdbx_seq_one_letter_code
_entity_poly.pdbx_strand_id
1 'polypeptide(L)'
;MAKLLLSALLICISAIWVVAAADVPAGRRGCQTRCGNLDIPFPFGIGDQCAIHGGFGLDCKNDSGTYRTFIGPFEVTKISVPDAKAWMKMGISWQCYDPVTKQMNDSMVGQNFTNTPYRFSYEDNKIFVIGCNTMAYMRGVSYVIGCLSTCSDEPTNGSVDVPPDLGYVEAYFNKDYNTSQIWNYSRCGYLVVMEKAAFRYSTTYIPSINFWNDYNGTVPAVMDWVIRRETCEEAKRDMSSYACVSDNSDCHNSTNGHGYLCKCSKGFDGNPYIKDGCKDINECLDNTTYPCAGLCQNTMGGYDCSCHQGQHKVEDVCVPDQKNQKSSWEMPVVGISCGLAKQCLAMCGEDRPSMKEVAEKLDRLIKVMQHPWTQQNPEELESLLGESSYIISSGASSTRNFSIEKKVVKDLASGR
;
A
#
# COMPACT_ATOMS: atom_id res chain seq x y z
N MET A 1 -27.49 -15.35 43.58
CA MET A 1 -28.21 -15.02 42.32
C MET A 1 -28.11 -13.50 42.13
N ALA A 2 -26.99 -12.89 41.72
CA ALA A 2 -25.97 -13.24 40.74
C ALA A 2 -26.57 -13.54 39.34
N LYS A 3 -26.32 -12.59 38.41
CA LYS A 3 -26.55 -12.62 36.96
C LYS A 3 -28.00 -12.45 36.49
N LEU A 4 -28.48 -11.20 36.37
CA LEU A 4 -29.59 -10.84 35.46
C LEU A 4 -29.69 -9.32 35.15
N LEU A 5 -28.58 -8.56 35.26
CA LEU A 5 -28.56 -7.11 35.02
C LEU A 5 -27.59 -6.70 33.89
N LEU A 6 -27.47 -7.51 32.83
CA LEU A 6 -26.56 -7.24 31.71
C LEU A 6 -27.14 -7.56 30.33
N SER A 7 -28.46 -7.45 30.17
CA SER A 7 -29.12 -7.66 28.86
C SER A 7 -29.86 -6.43 28.33
N ALA A 8 -29.62 -5.23 28.89
CA ALA A 8 -30.35 -4.01 28.53
C ALA A 8 -29.50 -2.87 27.94
N LEU A 9 -28.33 -3.17 27.37
CA LEU A 9 -27.49 -2.15 26.68
C LEU A 9 -26.75 -2.72 25.46
N LEU A 10 -27.48 -3.42 24.59
CA LEU A 10 -27.08 -3.60 23.19
C LEU A 10 -27.89 -2.60 22.36
N ILE A 11 -27.54 -1.33 22.55
CA ILE A 11 -27.99 -0.21 21.72
C ILE A 11 -27.28 -0.36 20.37
N CYS A 12 -28.09 -0.55 19.34
CA CYS A 12 -27.89 -0.07 17.97
C CYS A 12 -26.46 0.35 17.59
N ILE A 13 -25.58 -0.62 17.32
CA ILE A 13 -24.50 -0.41 16.37
C ILE A 13 -24.98 -1.01 15.06
N SER A 14 -25.88 -0.30 14.39
CA SER A 14 -26.03 -0.46 12.94
C SER A 14 -24.66 -0.14 12.37
N ALA A 15 -23.97 -1.18 11.90
CA ALA A 15 -22.79 -1.03 11.07
C ALA A 15 -23.21 -0.27 9.82
N ILE A 16 -23.07 1.06 9.87
CA ILE A 16 -23.00 1.88 8.67
C ILE A 16 -21.65 1.50 8.07
N TRP A 17 -21.67 0.51 7.19
CA TRP A 17 -20.64 0.38 6.18
C TRP A 17 -20.76 1.66 5.34
N VAL A 18 -20.02 2.69 5.72
CA VAL A 18 -19.67 3.75 4.78
C VAL A 18 -18.75 3.07 3.79
N VAL A 19 -19.34 2.47 2.76
CA VAL A 19 -18.63 2.27 1.51
C VAL A 19 -18.31 3.70 1.08
N ALA A 20 -17.07 4.11 1.25
CA ALA A 20 -16.54 5.26 0.54
C ALA A 20 -16.63 4.88 -0.95
N ALA A 21 -17.78 5.14 -1.56
CA ALA A 21 -17.83 5.33 -2.99
C ALA A 21 -16.97 6.57 -3.20
N ALA A 22 -15.73 6.37 -3.67
CA ALA A 22 -15.02 7.45 -4.32
C ALA A 22 -16.01 8.00 -5.36
N ASP A 23 -16.33 9.29 -5.28
CA ASP A 23 -17.16 9.95 -6.29
C ASP A 23 -16.43 9.77 -7.63
N VAL A 24 -16.82 8.75 -8.40
CA VAL A 24 -16.37 8.59 -9.77
C VAL A 24 -16.93 9.82 -10.48
N PRO A 25 -16.09 10.77 -10.91
CA PRO A 25 -16.59 12.01 -11.48
C PRO A 25 -17.44 11.65 -12.68
N ALA A 26 -18.75 11.88 -12.52
CA ALA A 26 -19.75 11.43 -13.46
C ALA A 26 -19.44 12.06 -14.81
N GLY A 27 -19.30 11.21 -15.83
CA GLY A 27 -19.33 11.64 -17.22
C GLY A 27 -20.61 12.44 -17.51
N ARG A 28 -20.67 12.99 -18.73
CA ARG A 28 -21.76 13.85 -19.24
C ARG A 28 -23.15 13.46 -18.68
N ARG A 29 -23.95 14.46 -18.29
CA ARG A 29 -25.31 14.26 -17.75
C ARG A 29 -26.14 13.37 -18.69
N GLY A 30 -26.78 12.34 -18.12
CA GLY A 30 -27.60 11.39 -18.87
C GLY A 30 -26.87 10.10 -19.28
N CYS A 31 -25.56 10.02 -19.07
CA CYS A 31 -24.79 8.80 -19.31
C CYS A 31 -24.86 7.84 -18.14
N GLN A 32 -24.97 6.55 -18.45
CA GLN A 32 -24.96 5.48 -17.45
C GLN A 32 -23.55 5.35 -16.86
N THR A 33 -23.44 5.55 -15.54
CA THR A 33 -22.17 5.56 -14.80
C THR A 33 -21.79 4.21 -14.20
N ARG A 34 -22.64 3.19 -14.33
CA ARG A 34 -22.41 1.85 -13.78
C ARG A 34 -23.11 0.78 -14.59
N CYS A 35 -22.48 -0.38 -14.74
CA CYS A 35 -23.10 -1.57 -15.33
C CYS A 35 -22.78 -2.79 -14.45
N GLY A 36 -23.82 -3.33 -13.80
CA GLY A 36 -23.65 -4.36 -12.78
C GLY A 36 -22.77 -3.86 -11.63
N ASN A 37 -21.64 -4.55 -11.41
CA ASN A 37 -20.67 -4.22 -10.37
C ASN A 37 -19.54 -3.30 -10.83
N LEU A 38 -19.50 -2.93 -12.12
CA LEU A 38 -18.44 -2.09 -12.66
C LEU A 38 -18.89 -0.63 -12.75
N ASP A 39 -18.17 0.25 -12.07
CA ASP A 39 -18.29 1.70 -12.26
C ASP A 39 -17.61 2.10 -13.58
N ILE A 40 -18.25 3.02 -14.31
CA ILE A 40 -17.84 3.45 -15.65
C ILE A 40 -17.31 4.89 -15.56
N PRO A 41 -15.99 5.07 -15.36
CA PRO A 41 -15.39 6.39 -15.36
C PRO A 41 -15.19 6.91 -16.79
N PHE A 42 -15.34 8.21 -17.00
CA PHE A 42 -14.84 8.84 -18.23
C PHE A 42 -13.32 8.60 -18.34
N PRO A 43 -12.72 8.26 -19.50
CA PRO A 43 -13.20 8.47 -20.88
C PRO A 43 -14.14 7.39 -21.42
N PHE A 44 -14.43 6.35 -20.64
CA PHE A 44 -15.36 5.29 -21.03
C PHE A 44 -16.81 5.75 -20.89
N GLY A 45 -17.70 5.16 -21.66
CA GLY A 45 -19.13 5.48 -21.58
C GLY A 45 -20.02 4.46 -22.27
N ILE A 46 -21.24 4.34 -21.75
CA ILE A 46 -22.31 3.52 -22.31
C ILE A 46 -23.33 4.44 -22.96
N GLY A 47 -23.64 4.20 -24.23
CA GLY A 47 -24.58 5.00 -25.02
C GLY A 47 -23.93 6.12 -25.84
N ASP A 48 -24.76 6.78 -26.63
CA ASP A 48 -24.31 7.78 -27.60
C ASP A 48 -23.69 9.00 -26.91
N GLN A 49 -22.51 9.40 -27.41
CA GLN A 49 -21.75 10.57 -26.92
C GLN A 49 -21.35 10.53 -25.43
N CYS A 50 -21.39 9.36 -24.81
CA CYS A 50 -20.99 9.17 -23.42
C CYS A 50 -19.50 8.85 -23.24
N ALA A 51 -18.89 8.21 -24.24
CA ALA A 51 -17.45 7.99 -24.29
C ALA A 51 -16.73 9.15 -24.99
N ILE A 52 -15.43 9.31 -24.76
CA ILE A 52 -14.60 10.34 -25.41
C ILE A 52 -14.57 10.19 -26.94
N HIS A 53 -14.59 8.94 -27.44
CA HIS A 53 -14.83 8.55 -28.82
C HIS A 53 -15.18 7.05 -28.85
N GLY A 54 -15.53 6.51 -30.03
CA GLY A 54 -16.03 5.13 -30.18
C GLY A 54 -15.07 4.01 -29.73
N GLY A 55 -13.79 4.30 -29.51
CA GLY A 55 -12.81 3.34 -29.00
C GLY A 55 -12.97 3.04 -27.50
N PHE A 56 -13.67 3.92 -26.77
CA PHE A 56 -13.97 3.80 -25.34
C PHE A 56 -15.48 3.55 -25.09
N GLY A 57 -16.23 3.25 -26.15
CA GLY A 57 -17.64 2.87 -26.05
C GLY A 57 -17.78 1.50 -25.42
N LEU A 58 -18.70 1.39 -24.46
CA LEU A 58 -18.98 0.17 -23.71
C LEU A 58 -20.42 -0.30 -23.97
N ASP A 59 -20.58 -1.61 -24.08
CA ASP A 59 -21.89 -2.25 -24.07
C ASP A 59 -22.22 -2.78 -22.68
N CYS A 60 -23.43 -2.52 -22.18
CA CYS A 60 -23.96 -3.16 -20.97
C CYS A 60 -25.02 -4.20 -21.36
N LYS A 61 -24.71 -5.49 -21.17
CA LYS A 61 -25.57 -6.61 -21.57
C LYS A 61 -26.05 -7.38 -20.34
N ASN A 62 -27.30 -7.83 -20.37
CA ASN A 62 -27.85 -8.71 -19.34
C ASN A 62 -27.51 -10.17 -19.72
N ASP A 63 -26.68 -10.82 -18.92
CA ASP A 63 -26.37 -12.24 -19.01
C ASP A 63 -27.01 -12.97 -17.82
N SER A 64 -28.10 -13.71 -18.10
CA SER A 64 -28.77 -14.57 -17.11
C SER A 64 -29.19 -13.85 -15.81
N GLY A 65 -29.62 -12.59 -15.92
CA GLY A 65 -30.04 -11.77 -14.78
C GLY A 65 -28.93 -10.90 -14.18
N THR A 66 -27.69 -11.02 -14.67
CA THR A 66 -26.55 -10.21 -14.24
C THR A 66 -26.11 -9.28 -15.37
N TYR A 67 -26.03 -7.97 -15.09
CA TYR A 67 -25.48 -7.01 -16.05
C TYR A 67 -23.95 -7.08 -16.09
N ARG A 68 -23.40 -7.16 -17.29
CA ARG A 68 -21.95 -7.22 -17.57
C ARG A 68 -21.56 -6.22 -18.65
N THR A 69 -20.34 -5.72 -18.54
CA THR A 69 -19.79 -4.69 -19.42
C THR A 69 -18.88 -5.30 -20.47
N PHE A 70 -18.95 -4.83 -21.72
CA PHE A 70 -18.17 -5.37 -22.83
C PHE A 70 -17.55 -4.27 -23.71
N ILE A 71 -16.38 -4.57 -24.27
CA ILE A 71 -15.77 -3.89 -25.43
C ILE A 71 -15.74 -4.90 -26.57
N GLY A 72 -16.61 -4.73 -27.56
CA GLY A 72 -16.81 -5.73 -28.60
C GLY A 72 -17.16 -7.10 -27.99
N PRO A 73 -16.37 -8.17 -28.24
CA PRO A 73 -16.62 -9.48 -27.66
C PRO A 73 -16.02 -9.68 -26.25
N PHE A 74 -15.24 -8.73 -25.73
CA PHE A 74 -14.45 -8.90 -24.51
C PHE A 74 -15.18 -8.33 -23.29
N GLU A 75 -15.41 -9.16 -22.26
CA GLU A 75 -15.98 -8.70 -20.99
C GLU A 75 -14.95 -7.86 -20.23
N VAL A 76 -15.33 -6.66 -19.82
CA VAL A 76 -14.51 -5.74 -19.00
C VAL A 76 -14.90 -5.93 -17.54
N THR A 77 -13.93 -6.25 -16.69
CA THR A 77 -14.15 -6.55 -15.26
C THR A 77 -13.67 -5.44 -14.33
N LYS A 78 -12.72 -4.60 -14.79
CA LYS A 78 -12.17 -3.49 -14.01
C LYS A 78 -11.60 -2.42 -14.95
N ILE A 79 -11.70 -1.16 -14.55
CA ILE A 79 -11.11 -0.01 -15.24
C ILE A 79 -10.33 0.83 -14.21
N SER A 80 -9.10 1.21 -14.53
CA SER A 80 -8.29 2.17 -13.78
C SER A 80 -7.92 3.33 -14.68
N VAL A 81 -8.47 4.51 -14.38
CA VAL A 81 -8.12 5.76 -15.08
C VAL A 81 -6.71 6.25 -14.73
N PRO A 82 -6.30 6.28 -13.45
CA PRO A 82 -4.96 6.75 -13.08
C PRO A 82 -3.83 5.91 -13.69
N ASP A 83 -4.03 4.59 -13.77
CA ASP A 83 -3.02 3.66 -14.31
C ASP A 83 -3.10 3.51 -15.83
N ALA A 84 -4.12 4.08 -16.48
CA ALA A 84 -4.46 3.84 -17.87
C ALA A 84 -4.59 2.35 -18.24
N LYS A 85 -5.28 1.57 -17.37
CA LYS A 85 -5.44 0.11 -17.50
C LYS A 85 -6.90 -0.33 -17.48
N ALA A 86 -7.20 -1.42 -18.18
CA ALA A 86 -8.50 -2.09 -18.16
C ALA A 86 -8.31 -3.61 -18.11
N TRP A 87 -9.07 -4.31 -17.28
CA TRP A 87 -9.03 -5.77 -17.18
C TRP A 87 -10.12 -6.36 -18.06
N MET A 88 -9.72 -7.24 -18.98
CA MET A 88 -10.60 -7.87 -19.95
C MET A 88 -10.47 -9.39 -19.87
N LYS A 89 -11.59 -10.10 -20.06
CA LYS A 89 -11.59 -11.56 -20.18
C LYS A 89 -11.17 -11.98 -21.59
N MET A 90 -10.10 -12.77 -21.65
CA MET A 90 -9.53 -13.29 -22.89
C MET A 90 -9.79 -14.79 -23.01
N GLY A 91 -10.04 -15.25 -24.24
CA GLY A 91 -10.32 -16.66 -24.51
C GLY A 91 -9.10 -17.56 -24.30
N ILE A 92 -9.34 -18.76 -23.79
CA ILE A 92 -8.31 -19.79 -23.62
C ILE A 92 -8.14 -20.56 -24.93
N SER A 93 -6.91 -20.63 -25.44
CA SER A 93 -6.59 -21.57 -26.53
C SER A 93 -6.19 -22.92 -25.95
N TRP A 94 -6.61 -24.01 -26.57
CA TRP A 94 -6.35 -25.35 -26.05
C TRP A 94 -6.12 -26.38 -27.15
N GLN A 95 -5.43 -27.45 -26.79
CA GLN A 95 -5.29 -28.66 -27.58
C GLN A 95 -5.41 -29.89 -26.67
N CYS A 96 -6.34 -30.79 -26.96
CA CYS A 96 -6.63 -31.96 -26.14
C CYS A 96 -6.65 -33.24 -26.97
N TYR A 97 -6.09 -34.32 -26.43
CA TYR A 97 -6.29 -35.64 -27.02
C TYR A 97 -7.69 -36.17 -26.74
N ASP A 98 -8.37 -36.68 -27.75
CA ASP A 98 -9.65 -37.38 -27.60
C ASP A 98 -9.46 -38.90 -27.76
N PRO A 99 -9.64 -39.70 -26.70
CA PRO A 99 -9.44 -41.15 -26.75
C PRO A 99 -10.51 -41.87 -27.58
N VAL A 100 -11.67 -41.24 -27.83
CA VAL A 100 -12.76 -41.82 -28.64
C VAL A 100 -12.43 -41.74 -30.12
N THR A 101 -12.13 -40.53 -30.61
CA THR A 101 -11.76 -40.29 -32.02
C THR A 101 -10.30 -40.63 -32.32
N LYS A 102 -9.46 -40.77 -31.29
CA LYS A 102 -8.00 -40.97 -31.37
C LYS A 102 -7.28 -39.82 -32.08
N GLN A 103 -7.79 -38.60 -31.93
CA GLN A 103 -7.25 -37.40 -32.57
C GLN A 103 -6.91 -36.33 -31.54
N MET A 104 -6.00 -35.43 -31.91
CA MET A 104 -5.78 -34.18 -31.19
C MET A 104 -6.81 -33.16 -31.70
N ASN A 105 -7.69 -32.71 -30.82
CA ASN A 105 -8.59 -31.61 -31.09
C ASN A 105 -7.96 -30.32 -30.55
N ASP A 106 -8.17 -29.22 -31.25
CA ASP A 106 -7.70 -27.91 -30.80
C ASP A 106 -8.73 -26.82 -31.05
N SER A 107 -8.60 -25.74 -30.29
CA SER A 107 -9.33 -24.50 -30.47
C SER A 107 -8.35 -23.36 -30.24
N MET A 108 -8.06 -22.63 -31.31
CA MET A 108 -7.14 -21.50 -31.31
C MET A 108 -7.93 -20.20 -31.28
N VAL A 109 -7.60 -19.30 -30.35
CA VAL A 109 -8.23 -17.99 -30.22
C VAL A 109 -7.26 -16.92 -30.71
N GLY A 110 -7.69 -16.14 -31.71
CA GLY A 110 -7.00 -14.94 -32.17
C GLY A 110 -7.59 -13.69 -31.52
N GLN A 111 -6.75 -12.72 -31.21
CA GLN A 111 -7.16 -11.45 -30.59
C GLN A 111 -6.53 -10.28 -31.35
N ASN A 112 -7.36 -9.34 -31.79
CA ASN A 112 -6.92 -8.21 -32.60
C ASN A 112 -7.42 -6.88 -32.03
N PHE A 113 -6.48 -6.14 -31.47
CA PHE A 113 -6.62 -4.78 -30.94
C PHE A 113 -5.83 -3.77 -31.78
N THR A 114 -5.39 -4.12 -32.99
CA THR A 114 -4.53 -3.25 -33.83
C THR A 114 -5.17 -1.90 -34.15
N ASN A 115 -6.49 -1.87 -34.29
CA ASN A 115 -7.25 -0.66 -34.62
C ASN A 115 -8.02 -0.10 -33.42
N THR A 116 -7.70 -0.53 -32.21
CA THR A 116 -8.31 -0.04 -30.98
C THR A 116 -7.28 0.73 -30.16
N PRO A 117 -7.71 1.44 -29.10
CA PRO A 117 -6.79 2.12 -28.20
C PRO A 117 -6.06 1.18 -27.22
N TYR A 118 -6.29 -0.14 -27.30
CA TYR A 118 -5.85 -1.11 -26.29
C TYR A 118 -4.63 -1.93 -26.76
N ARG A 119 -3.72 -2.21 -25.82
CA ARG A 119 -2.58 -3.14 -25.98
C ARG A 119 -2.46 -4.02 -24.76
N PHE A 120 -1.96 -5.25 -24.91
CA PHE A 120 -1.65 -6.07 -23.74
C PHE A 120 -0.55 -5.40 -22.92
N SER A 121 -0.78 -5.25 -21.62
CA SER A 121 0.26 -4.75 -20.73
C SER A 121 1.42 -5.73 -20.66
N TYR A 122 2.61 -5.28 -21.05
CA TYR A 122 3.83 -6.10 -20.96
C TYR A 122 4.33 -6.26 -19.52
N GLU A 123 3.88 -5.39 -18.62
CA GLU A 123 4.29 -5.41 -17.21
C GLU A 123 3.43 -6.35 -16.37
N ASP A 124 2.12 -6.42 -16.66
CA ASP A 124 1.16 -7.13 -15.82
C ASP A 124 0.80 -8.53 -16.35
N ASN A 125 1.02 -8.78 -17.64
CA ASN A 125 0.68 -10.08 -18.23
C ASN A 125 1.90 -10.93 -18.51
N LYS A 126 1.67 -12.24 -18.53
CA LYS A 126 2.58 -13.23 -19.11
C LYS A 126 1.82 -14.12 -20.07
N ILE A 127 2.56 -14.70 -21.01
CA ILE A 127 2.06 -15.77 -21.85
C ILE A 127 2.37 -17.08 -21.13
N PHE A 128 1.35 -17.90 -20.92
CA PHE A 128 1.49 -19.18 -20.24
C PHE A 128 1.14 -20.33 -21.18
N VAL A 129 1.98 -21.36 -21.16
CA VAL A 129 1.74 -22.67 -21.75
C VAL A 129 1.60 -23.66 -20.61
N ILE A 130 0.39 -24.22 -20.46
CA ILE A 130 0.02 -25.08 -19.33
C ILE A 130 -0.28 -26.47 -19.88
N GLY A 131 0.20 -27.51 -19.21
CA GLY A 131 0.00 -28.91 -19.61
C GLY A 131 1.33 -29.64 -19.67
N CYS A 132 1.30 -30.87 -20.20
CA CYS A 132 2.48 -31.70 -20.36
C CYS A 132 2.79 -31.96 -21.83
N ASN A 133 4.07 -32.01 -22.19
CA ASN A 133 4.51 -32.22 -23.57
C ASN A 133 3.80 -31.28 -24.55
N THR A 134 3.63 -30.02 -24.15
CA THR A 134 2.82 -29.04 -24.88
C THR A 134 3.73 -27.94 -25.41
N MET A 135 3.92 -27.89 -26.72
CA MET A 135 4.63 -26.81 -27.41
C MET A 135 3.60 -25.88 -28.06
N ALA A 136 3.51 -24.65 -27.57
CA ALA A 136 2.57 -23.66 -28.09
C ALA A 136 3.26 -22.33 -28.33
N TYR A 137 2.80 -21.60 -29.34
CA TYR A 137 3.35 -20.30 -29.70
C TYR A 137 2.26 -19.35 -30.18
N MET A 138 2.47 -18.06 -29.94
CA MET A 138 1.68 -16.97 -30.49
C MET A 138 2.46 -16.30 -31.62
N ARG A 139 1.74 -16.00 -32.70
CA ARG A 139 2.23 -15.22 -33.82
C ARG A 139 1.66 -13.81 -33.74
N GLY A 140 2.53 -12.83 -33.63
CA GLY A 140 2.21 -11.41 -33.83
C GLY A 140 2.49 -10.98 -35.27
N VAL A 141 2.51 -9.67 -35.51
CA VAL A 141 2.81 -9.11 -36.85
C VAL A 141 4.27 -9.34 -37.24
N SER A 142 5.21 -9.15 -36.31
CA SER A 142 6.65 -9.17 -36.55
C SER A 142 7.44 -10.13 -35.64
N TYR A 143 6.76 -10.87 -34.76
CA TYR A 143 7.39 -11.81 -33.84
C TYR A 143 6.57 -13.10 -33.72
N VAL A 144 7.28 -14.16 -33.36
CA VAL A 144 6.72 -15.43 -32.91
C VAL A 144 7.29 -15.69 -31.53
N ILE A 145 6.41 -15.96 -30.57
CA ILE A 145 6.79 -16.18 -29.18
C ILE A 145 6.12 -17.46 -28.68
N GLY A 146 6.90 -18.38 -28.13
CA GLY A 146 6.38 -19.68 -27.72
C GLY A 146 7.15 -20.29 -26.59
N CYS A 147 6.54 -21.27 -25.96
CA CYS A 147 7.14 -22.00 -24.85
C CYS A 147 6.76 -23.48 -24.93
N LEU A 148 7.65 -24.32 -24.41
CA LEU A 148 7.42 -25.75 -24.22
C LEU A 148 7.16 -26.00 -22.73
N SER A 149 6.06 -26.67 -22.42
CA SER A 149 5.76 -27.15 -21.07
C SER A 149 6.05 -28.65 -20.97
N THR A 150 6.85 -29.07 -19.99
CA THR A 150 7.28 -30.46 -19.75
C THR A 150 7.03 -30.89 -18.30
N CYS A 151 7.06 -32.20 -18.03
CA CYS A 151 6.78 -32.76 -16.70
C CYS A 151 7.86 -33.72 -16.20
N SER A 152 9.07 -33.66 -16.77
CA SER A 152 10.10 -34.68 -16.56
C SER A 152 10.78 -34.61 -15.20
N ASP A 153 10.85 -33.43 -14.57
CA ASP A 153 11.56 -33.21 -13.30
C ASP A 153 10.61 -32.73 -12.20
N GLU A 154 10.11 -31.50 -12.32
CA GLU A 154 8.94 -30.99 -11.60
C GLU A 154 7.97 -30.43 -12.64
N PRO A 155 6.67 -30.75 -12.57
CA PRO A 155 5.69 -30.19 -13.48
C PRO A 155 5.65 -28.68 -13.31
N THR A 156 6.22 -27.96 -14.28
CA THR A 156 6.25 -26.50 -14.34
C THR A 156 5.57 -26.06 -15.61
N ASN A 157 4.80 -24.98 -15.52
CA ASN A 157 4.23 -24.36 -16.70
C ASN A 157 5.33 -23.60 -17.47
N GLY A 158 5.22 -23.62 -18.80
CA GLY A 158 5.98 -22.71 -19.63
C GLY A 158 5.46 -21.28 -19.45
N SER A 159 6.32 -20.30 -19.22
CA SER A 159 5.92 -18.89 -19.24
C SER A 159 6.95 -18.03 -19.95
N VAL A 160 6.48 -16.97 -20.60
CA VAL A 160 7.33 -15.99 -21.26
C VAL A 160 6.69 -14.61 -21.14
N ASP A 161 7.52 -13.58 -21.08
CA ASP A 161 7.08 -12.20 -20.95
C ASP A 161 6.37 -11.73 -22.22
N VAL A 162 5.38 -10.86 -22.04
CA VAL A 162 4.67 -10.22 -23.15
C VAL A 162 5.59 -9.15 -23.77
N PRO A 163 5.77 -9.11 -25.10
CA PRO A 163 6.54 -8.04 -25.74
C PRO A 163 5.77 -6.71 -25.72
N PRO A 164 6.47 -5.55 -25.72
CA PRO A 164 5.83 -4.25 -25.92
C PRO A 164 5.11 -4.16 -27.27
N ASP A 165 4.09 -3.30 -27.34
CA ASP A 165 3.24 -3.07 -28.51
C ASP A 165 2.50 -4.33 -29.01
N LEU A 166 2.25 -5.29 -28.12
CA LEU A 166 1.43 -6.48 -28.39
C LEU A 166 -0.05 -6.10 -28.48
N GLY A 167 -0.56 -5.92 -29.71
CA GLY A 167 -2.00 -5.74 -29.96
C GLY A 167 -2.61 -6.68 -30.98
N TYR A 168 -1.85 -7.63 -31.52
CA TYR A 168 -2.37 -8.74 -32.31
C TYR A 168 -1.66 -10.01 -31.91
N VAL A 169 -2.43 -11.04 -31.55
CA VAL A 169 -1.91 -12.38 -31.28
C VAL A 169 -2.82 -13.42 -31.89
N GLU A 170 -2.20 -14.44 -32.45
CA GLU A 170 -2.87 -15.65 -32.88
C GLU A 170 -2.14 -16.85 -32.31
N ALA A 171 -2.87 -17.70 -31.60
CA ALA A 171 -2.35 -18.87 -30.90
C ALA A 171 -2.21 -20.07 -31.84
N TYR A 172 -1.16 -20.86 -31.64
CA TYR A 172 -0.86 -22.08 -32.38
C TYR A 172 -0.27 -23.15 -31.46
N PHE A 173 -0.55 -24.41 -31.76
CA PHE A 173 0.07 -25.57 -31.13
C PHE A 173 0.90 -26.33 -32.17
N ASN A 174 2.09 -26.78 -31.78
CA ASN A 174 2.91 -27.60 -32.66
C ASN A 174 2.35 -29.04 -32.67
N LYS A 175 2.00 -29.54 -33.86
CA LYS A 175 1.38 -30.86 -34.06
C LYS A 175 2.31 -32.04 -33.74
N ASP A 176 3.62 -31.82 -33.74
CA ASP A 176 4.60 -32.85 -33.38
C ASP A 176 4.55 -33.18 -31.88
N TYR A 177 4.02 -32.27 -31.07
CA TYR A 177 3.85 -32.41 -29.63
C TYR A 177 2.41 -32.80 -29.32
N ASN A 178 2.16 -34.11 -29.23
CA ASN A 178 0.85 -34.63 -28.86
C ASN A 178 0.88 -35.36 -27.51
N THR A 179 -0.30 -35.43 -26.88
CA THR A 179 -0.49 -36.08 -25.59
C THR A 179 -1.05 -37.51 -25.71
N SER A 180 -1.07 -38.09 -26.92
CA SER A 180 -1.70 -39.40 -27.18
C SER A 180 -1.11 -40.57 -26.37
N GLN A 181 0.17 -40.48 -25.97
CA GLN A 181 0.83 -41.49 -25.13
C GLN A 181 0.68 -41.22 -23.64
N ILE A 182 0.37 -39.98 -23.26
CA ILE A 182 0.33 -39.52 -21.87
C ILE A 182 -1.06 -39.03 -21.45
N TRP A 183 -2.11 -39.27 -22.25
CA TRP A 183 -3.45 -38.69 -22.03
C TRP A 183 -4.09 -39.06 -20.69
N ASN A 184 -3.71 -40.21 -20.10
CA ASN A 184 -4.11 -40.62 -18.75
C ASN A 184 -3.47 -39.74 -17.65
N TYR A 185 -2.33 -39.12 -17.94
CA TYR A 185 -1.57 -38.27 -17.03
C TYR A 185 -1.71 -36.78 -17.36
N SER A 186 -1.81 -36.41 -18.63
CA SER A 186 -2.07 -35.05 -19.09
C SER A 186 -2.75 -35.09 -20.45
N ARG A 187 -4.03 -34.72 -20.48
CA ARG A 187 -4.86 -34.80 -21.68
C ARG A 187 -4.77 -33.55 -22.55
N CYS A 188 -4.68 -32.38 -21.92
CA CYS A 188 -4.85 -31.09 -22.56
C CYS A 188 -3.65 -30.17 -22.31
N GLY A 189 -3.29 -29.42 -23.34
CA GLY A 189 -2.42 -28.26 -23.29
C GLY A 189 -3.23 -26.97 -23.48
N TYR A 190 -2.84 -25.90 -22.80
CA TYR A 190 -3.47 -24.59 -22.88
C TYR A 190 -2.43 -23.51 -23.19
N LEU A 191 -2.83 -22.49 -23.94
CA LEU A 191 -2.05 -21.31 -24.27
C LEU A 191 -2.88 -20.06 -23.98
N VAL A 192 -2.38 -19.19 -23.12
CA VAL A 192 -3.10 -17.99 -22.65
C VAL A 192 -2.19 -16.78 -22.50
N VAL A 193 -2.72 -15.58 -22.71
CA VAL A 193 -2.16 -14.33 -22.17
C VAL A 193 -2.98 -13.98 -20.94
N MET A 194 -2.38 -13.92 -19.76
CA MET A 194 -3.12 -13.57 -18.54
C MET A 194 -2.30 -12.76 -17.54
N GLU A 195 -3.02 -12.08 -16.67
CA GLU A 195 -2.46 -11.31 -15.56
C GLU A 195 -1.63 -12.21 -14.64
N LYS A 196 -0.36 -11.86 -14.45
CA LYS A 196 0.59 -12.62 -13.64
C LYS A 196 0.14 -12.75 -12.19
N ALA A 197 -0.52 -11.72 -11.65
CA ALA A 197 -1.01 -11.69 -10.28
C ALA A 197 -2.25 -12.58 -10.06
N ALA A 198 -3.02 -12.83 -11.13
CA ALA A 198 -4.19 -13.71 -11.08
C ALA A 198 -3.83 -15.19 -11.21
N PHE A 199 -2.66 -15.51 -11.77
CA PHE A 199 -2.25 -16.90 -12.00
C PHE A 199 -1.45 -17.47 -10.83
N ARG A 200 -1.99 -18.52 -10.19
CA ARG A 200 -1.23 -19.38 -9.27
C ARG A 200 -1.15 -20.77 -9.88
N TYR A 201 0.08 -21.19 -10.21
CA TYR A 201 0.30 -22.51 -10.77
C TYR A 201 -0.17 -23.60 -9.80
N SER A 202 -0.83 -24.62 -10.35
CA SER A 202 -1.31 -25.79 -9.62
C SER A 202 -1.06 -27.04 -10.45
N THR A 203 -0.49 -28.07 -9.83
CA THR A 203 -0.25 -29.37 -10.49
C THR A 203 -1.53 -30.07 -10.91
N THR A 204 -2.69 -29.68 -10.35
CA THR A 204 -4.02 -30.17 -10.75
C THR A 204 -4.40 -29.80 -12.18
N TYR A 205 -3.76 -28.79 -12.77
CA TYR A 205 -3.97 -28.37 -14.16
C TYR A 205 -3.33 -29.30 -15.19
N ILE A 206 -2.45 -30.20 -14.77
CA ILE A 206 -1.80 -31.15 -15.67
C ILE A 206 -2.71 -32.33 -16.07
N PRO A 207 -3.31 -33.08 -15.14
CA PRO A 207 -4.05 -34.30 -15.48
C PRO A 207 -5.48 -34.10 -15.94
N SER A 208 -5.98 -32.87 -15.99
CA SER A 208 -7.42 -32.62 -16.09
C SER A 208 -7.77 -31.45 -16.99
N ILE A 209 -9.07 -31.28 -17.20
CA ILE A 209 -9.65 -30.07 -17.79
C ILE A 209 -9.87 -28.96 -16.74
N ASN A 210 -9.29 -29.08 -15.54
CA ASN A 210 -9.56 -28.16 -14.43
C ASN A 210 -9.16 -26.73 -14.75
N PHE A 211 -8.08 -26.51 -15.52
CA PHE A 211 -7.72 -25.14 -15.92
C PHE A 211 -8.86 -24.50 -16.73
N TRP A 212 -9.44 -25.22 -17.70
CA TRP A 212 -10.59 -24.72 -18.44
C TRP A 212 -11.81 -24.50 -17.54
N ASN A 213 -12.10 -25.44 -16.63
CA ASN A 213 -13.28 -25.37 -15.76
C ASN A 213 -13.19 -24.24 -14.73
N ASP A 214 -12.04 -24.07 -14.09
CA ASP A 214 -11.80 -23.04 -13.07
C ASP A 214 -11.98 -21.63 -13.64
N TYR A 215 -11.53 -21.43 -14.89
CA TYR A 215 -11.63 -20.16 -15.61
C TYR A 215 -12.86 -20.06 -16.52
N ASN A 216 -13.66 -21.13 -16.62
CA ASN A 216 -14.82 -21.23 -17.50
C ASN A 216 -14.55 -20.74 -18.93
N GLY A 217 -13.40 -21.13 -19.51
CA GLY A 217 -13.00 -20.79 -20.87
C GLY A 217 -12.37 -19.41 -21.09
N THR A 218 -12.28 -18.54 -20.06
CA THR A 218 -11.70 -17.20 -20.19
C THR A 218 -10.83 -16.79 -19.00
N VAL A 219 -9.69 -16.15 -19.26
CA VAL A 219 -8.75 -15.67 -18.24
C VAL A 219 -8.70 -14.14 -18.18
N PRO A 220 -8.41 -13.52 -17.02
CA PRO A 220 -8.21 -12.09 -16.94
C PRO A 220 -6.88 -11.69 -17.59
N ALA A 221 -6.91 -10.65 -18.44
CA ALA A 221 -5.73 -9.98 -18.96
C ALA A 221 -5.83 -8.47 -18.73
N VAL A 222 -4.68 -7.85 -18.48
CA VAL A 222 -4.57 -6.40 -18.27
C VAL A 222 -4.25 -5.71 -19.59
N MET A 223 -5.05 -4.73 -19.97
CA MET A 223 -4.88 -3.95 -21.18
C MET A 223 -4.42 -2.55 -20.80
N ASP A 224 -3.29 -2.12 -21.32
CA ASP A 224 -2.94 -0.70 -21.35
C ASP A 224 -3.80 -0.02 -22.42
N TRP A 225 -4.18 1.23 -22.19
CA TRP A 225 -4.87 2.03 -23.20
C TRP A 225 -4.28 3.43 -23.35
N VAL A 226 -4.43 3.96 -24.57
CA VAL A 226 -4.07 5.34 -24.91
C VAL A 226 -5.33 6.08 -25.34
N ILE A 227 -5.38 7.40 -25.17
CA ILE A 227 -6.53 8.19 -25.63
C ILE A 227 -6.53 8.30 -27.14
N ARG A 228 -5.41 8.69 -27.73
CA ARG A 228 -5.20 8.78 -29.17
C ARG A 228 -3.81 8.27 -29.51
N ARG A 229 -3.58 7.93 -30.78
CA ARG A 229 -2.33 7.35 -31.28
C ARG A 229 -1.23 8.37 -31.60
N GLU A 230 -1.56 9.65 -31.60
CA GLU A 230 -0.62 10.77 -31.73
C GLU A 230 0.25 10.91 -30.47
N THR A 231 1.39 11.59 -30.58
CA THR A 231 2.22 11.92 -29.41
C THR A 231 1.66 13.14 -28.66
N CYS A 232 2.16 13.39 -27.45
CA CYS A 232 1.83 14.60 -26.70
C CYS A 232 2.16 15.88 -27.46
N GLU A 233 3.30 15.93 -28.15
CA GLU A 233 3.73 17.09 -28.94
C GLU A 233 2.77 17.33 -30.10
N GLU A 234 2.27 16.26 -30.73
CA GLU A 234 1.28 16.33 -31.81
C GLU A 234 -0.09 16.74 -31.28
N ALA A 235 -0.54 16.13 -30.18
CA ALA A 235 -1.83 16.42 -29.54
C ALA A 235 -1.94 17.89 -29.10
N LYS A 236 -0.85 18.48 -28.60
CA LYS A 236 -0.81 19.89 -28.17
C LYS A 236 -0.87 20.88 -29.34
N ARG A 237 -0.68 20.45 -30.59
CA ARG A 237 -0.85 21.32 -31.77
C ARG A 237 -2.31 21.56 -32.10
N ASP A 238 -3.19 20.62 -31.77
CA ASP A 238 -4.64 20.75 -31.94
C ASP A 238 -5.34 20.73 -30.57
N MET A 239 -5.47 21.92 -29.98
CA MET A 239 -6.15 22.10 -28.70
C MET A 239 -7.64 21.76 -28.74
N SER A 240 -8.26 21.60 -29.92
CA SER A 240 -9.67 21.22 -30.04
C SER A 240 -9.90 19.73 -29.79
N SER A 241 -8.90 18.89 -30.09
CA SER A 241 -8.93 17.43 -29.88
C SER A 241 -8.13 16.96 -28.67
N TYR A 242 -7.38 17.87 -28.03
CA TYR A 242 -6.55 17.58 -26.85
C TYR A 242 -7.39 17.10 -25.66
N ALA A 243 -7.00 15.96 -25.08
CA ALA A 243 -7.83 15.27 -24.09
C ALA A 243 -7.54 15.62 -22.62
N CYS A 244 -6.37 16.19 -22.32
CA CYS A 244 -6.00 16.53 -20.93
C CYS A 244 -6.59 17.90 -20.58
N VAL A 245 -7.86 17.90 -20.15
CA VAL A 245 -8.66 19.12 -19.99
C VAL A 245 -8.70 19.65 -18.56
N SER A 246 -8.12 18.91 -17.60
CA SER A 246 -8.00 19.37 -16.21
C SER A 246 -6.77 20.25 -16.03
N ASP A 247 -6.89 21.36 -15.28
CA ASP A 247 -5.79 22.33 -15.11
C ASP A 247 -4.54 21.73 -14.44
N ASN A 248 -4.71 20.80 -13.50
CA ASN A 248 -3.63 20.07 -12.84
C ASN A 248 -3.41 18.68 -13.47
N SER A 249 -3.30 18.64 -14.80
CA SER A 249 -3.02 17.40 -15.52
C SER A 249 -1.95 17.57 -16.59
N ASP A 250 -1.15 16.52 -16.77
CA ASP A 250 -0.04 16.44 -17.69
C ASP A 250 -0.27 15.36 -18.75
N CYS A 251 0.22 15.64 -19.96
CA CYS A 251 0.25 14.66 -21.04
C CYS A 251 1.49 13.79 -20.95
N HIS A 252 1.30 12.47 -21.07
CA HIS A 252 2.37 11.49 -21.12
C HIS A 252 2.27 10.63 -22.37
N ASN A 253 3.39 10.47 -23.08
CA ASN A 253 3.50 9.50 -24.16
C ASN A 253 3.44 8.08 -23.59
N SER A 254 2.78 7.18 -24.32
CA SER A 254 2.71 5.76 -23.95
C SER A 254 4.08 5.12 -23.98
N THR A 255 4.36 4.27 -22.99
CA THR A 255 5.53 3.38 -22.99
C THR A 255 5.25 2.06 -23.71
N ASN A 256 3.97 1.76 -23.97
CA ASN A 256 3.53 0.53 -24.63
C ASN A 256 2.90 0.86 -26.00
N GLY A 257 3.76 1.03 -27.01
CA GLY A 257 3.35 1.42 -28.37
C GLY A 257 3.07 2.91 -28.53
N HIS A 258 2.49 3.30 -29.67
CA HIS A 258 2.21 4.69 -30.00
C HIS A 258 0.94 5.23 -29.34
N GLY A 259 1.01 6.48 -28.87
CA GLY A 259 -0.13 7.23 -28.35
C GLY A 259 0.21 8.02 -27.11
N TYR A 260 -0.76 8.75 -26.59
CA TYR A 260 -0.65 9.47 -25.34
C TYR A 260 -1.84 9.23 -24.41
N LEU A 261 -1.62 9.54 -23.15
CA LEU A 261 -2.61 9.53 -22.08
C LEU A 261 -2.38 10.73 -21.16
N CYS A 262 -3.38 11.05 -20.35
CA CYS A 262 -3.30 12.14 -19.39
C CYS A 262 -3.17 11.57 -17.98
N LYS A 263 -2.37 12.23 -17.14
CA LYS A 263 -2.24 11.94 -15.71
C LYS A 263 -2.46 13.21 -14.92
N CYS A 264 -3.02 13.10 -13.72
CA CYS A 264 -2.99 14.24 -12.79
C CYS A 264 -1.55 14.56 -12.43
N SER A 265 -1.26 15.86 -12.30
CA SER A 265 0.06 16.34 -11.89
C SER A 265 0.39 15.87 -10.47
N LYS A 266 1.67 15.87 -10.11
CA LYS A 266 2.11 15.45 -8.77
C LYS A 266 1.40 16.27 -7.67
N GLY A 267 0.87 15.59 -6.66
CA GLY A 267 0.07 16.19 -5.57
C GLY A 267 -1.42 16.27 -5.88
N PHE A 268 -1.87 15.77 -7.03
CA PHE A 268 -3.28 15.75 -7.43
C PHE A 268 -3.72 14.34 -7.79
N ASP A 269 -4.99 14.02 -7.50
CA ASP A 269 -5.64 12.76 -7.85
C ASP A 269 -7.04 13.01 -8.44
N GLY A 270 -7.53 12.05 -9.22
CA GLY A 270 -8.84 12.10 -9.85
C GLY A 270 -8.79 11.81 -11.34
N ASN A 271 -9.54 12.57 -12.13
CA ASN A 271 -9.76 12.28 -13.54
C ASN A 271 -9.25 13.43 -14.44
N PRO A 272 -8.12 13.25 -15.15
CA PRO A 272 -7.53 14.31 -15.98
C PRO A 272 -8.34 14.61 -17.26
N TYR A 273 -9.29 13.75 -17.62
CA TYR A 273 -10.15 13.90 -18.80
C TYR A 273 -11.42 14.70 -18.52
N ILE A 274 -11.61 15.14 -17.28
CA ILE A 274 -12.75 15.95 -16.86
C ILE A 274 -12.21 17.31 -16.40
N LYS A 275 -12.87 18.38 -16.83
CA LYS A 275 -12.52 19.73 -16.38
C LYS A 275 -12.63 19.81 -14.85
N ASP A 276 -11.60 20.34 -14.21
CA ASP A 276 -11.45 20.38 -12.73
C ASP A 276 -11.51 18.98 -12.07
N GLY A 277 -11.18 17.93 -12.84
CA GLY A 277 -11.27 16.54 -12.41
C GLY A 277 -10.07 16.06 -11.60
N CYS A 278 -8.90 16.69 -11.74
CA CYS A 278 -7.75 16.47 -10.86
C CYS A 278 -7.84 17.40 -9.65
N LYS A 279 -8.05 16.80 -8.48
CA LYS A 279 -8.21 17.48 -7.20
C LYS A 279 -6.96 17.31 -6.36
N ASP A 280 -6.69 18.34 -5.56
CA ASP A 280 -5.61 18.35 -4.59
C ASP A 280 -5.72 17.16 -3.62
N ILE A 281 -4.63 16.44 -3.43
CA ILE A 281 -4.54 15.38 -2.43
C ILE A 281 -4.34 16.07 -1.08
N ASN A 282 -5.15 15.71 -0.09
CA ASN A 282 -4.90 16.20 1.27
C ASN A 282 -3.99 15.23 2.00
N GLU A 283 -2.68 15.41 1.90
CA GLU A 283 -1.70 14.51 2.49
C GLU A 283 -1.82 14.43 4.02
N CYS A 284 -2.31 15.49 4.67
CA CYS A 284 -2.52 15.51 6.12
C CYS A 284 -3.59 14.53 6.62
N LEU A 285 -4.41 13.97 5.73
CA LEU A 285 -5.37 12.92 6.08
C LEU A 285 -4.75 11.52 6.07
N ASP A 286 -3.56 11.35 5.49
CA ASP A 286 -2.86 10.07 5.42
C ASP A 286 -1.40 10.21 5.89
N ASN A 287 -1.22 10.23 7.20
CA ASN A 287 0.10 10.27 7.84
C ASN A 287 0.93 8.99 7.62
N THR A 288 0.35 7.92 7.07
CA THR A 288 1.09 6.67 6.78
C THR A 288 1.85 6.81 5.48
N THR A 289 1.18 7.31 4.45
CA THR A 289 1.78 7.56 3.13
C THR A 289 2.59 8.85 3.12
N TYR A 290 2.16 9.85 3.89
CA TYR A 290 2.77 11.19 3.95
C TYR A 290 3.16 11.56 5.38
N PRO A 291 4.29 11.01 5.89
CA PRO A 291 4.69 11.21 7.26
C PRO A 291 4.90 12.69 7.59
N CYS A 292 4.34 13.12 8.72
CA CYS A 292 4.50 14.44 9.29
C CYS A 292 4.64 14.34 10.82
N ALA A 293 5.82 14.68 11.36
CA ALA A 293 6.08 14.55 12.80
C ALA A 293 5.45 15.65 13.68
N GLY A 294 4.84 16.67 13.07
CA GLY A 294 4.28 17.84 13.77
C GLY A 294 2.93 18.27 13.23
N LEU A 295 2.69 19.58 13.21
CA LEU A 295 1.50 20.17 12.61
C LEU A 295 1.60 20.08 11.08
N CYS A 296 0.73 19.26 10.52
CA CYS A 296 0.54 19.17 9.07
C CYS A 296 -0.41 20.27 8.59
N GLN A 297 0.00 20.99 7.55
CA GLN A 297 -0.82 21.95 6.85
C GLN A 297 -0.90 21.58 5.36
N ASN A 298 -2.10 21.28 4.90
CA ASN A 298 -2.33 20.99 3.48
C ASN A 298 -2.13 22.25 2.63
N THR A 299 -1.46 22.10 1.50
CA THR A 299 -1.23 23.17 0.51
C THR A 299 -1.66 22.68 -0.87
N MET A 300 -1.78 23.57 -1.84
CA MET A 300 -2.14 23.13 -3.20
C MET A 300 -0.95 22.42 -3.86
N GLY A 301 -1.12 21.13 -4.16
CA GLY A 301 -0.13 20.23 -4.76
C GLY A 301 0.87 19.62 -3.76
N GLY A 302 0.62 19.70 -2.46
CA GLY A 302 1.50 19.16 -1.43
C GLY A 302 1.12 19.57 -0.01
N TYR A 303 2.02 19.36 0.95
CA TYR A 303 1.79 19.70 2.36
C TYR A 303 3.03 20.27 3.01
N ASP A 304 2.84 21.07 4.06
CA ASP A 304 3.90 21.57 4.91
C ASP A 304 3.83 20.93 6.30
N CYS A 305 5.00 20.66 6.88
CA CYS A 305 5.16 20.04 8.18
C CYS A 305 5.99 20.93 9.08
N SER A 306 5.32 21.49 10.08
CA SER A 306 5.94 22.37 11.08
C SER A 306 5.88 21.73 12.46
N CYS A 307 6.80 22.10 13.34
CA CYS A 307 6.77 21.64 14.73
C CYS A 307 5.88 22.55 15.59
N HIS A 308 5.37 22.01 16.70
CA HIS A 308 4.61 22.82 17.64
C HIS A 308 5.51 23.92 18.25
N GLN A 309 4.89 24.98 18.74
CA GLN A 309 5.61 26.09 19.35
C GLN A 309 6.50 25.61 20.51
N GLY A 310 7.78 25.96 20.48
CA GLY A 310 8.79 25.48 21.43
C GLY A 310 9.47 24.17 21.03
N GLN A 311 9.36 23.77 19.76
CA GLN A 311 10.09 22.67 19.15
C GLN A 311 10.75 23.12 17.83
N HIS A 312 11.86 22.50 17.47
CA HIS A 312 12.51 22.65 16.16
C HIS A 312 12.65 21.30 15.46
N LYS A 313 12.78 21.35 14.14
CA LYS A 313 12.87 20.17 13.28
C LYS A 313 14.32 19.68 13.20
N VAL A 314 14.55 18.42 13.56
CA VAL A 314 15.84 17.71 13.43
C VAL A 314 15.57 16.40 12.70
N GLU A 315 16.11 16.22 11.49
CA GLU A 315 15.96 15.00 10.69
C GLU A 315 14.49 14.52 10.58
N ASP A 316 13.59 15.45 10.26
CA ASP A 316 12.12 15.24 10.17
C ASP A 316 11.41 14.88 11.49
N VAL A 317 12.09 14.99 12.64
CA VAL A 317 11.52 14.82 13.97
C VAL A 317 11.45 16.16 14.71
N CYS A 318 10.36 16.39 15.45
CA CYS A 318 10.21 17.59 16.27
C CYS A 318 10.84 17.41 17.66
N VAL A 319 11.83 18.24 17.97
CA VAL A 319 12.60 18.20 19.22
C VAL A 319 12.32 19.47 20.04
N PRO A 320 12.06 19.38 21.36
CA PRO A 320 11.86 20.54 22.21
C PRO A 320 13.04 21.51 22.21
N ASP A 321 12.74 22.81 22.20
CA ASP A 321 13.72 23.87 22.32
C ASP A 321 14.30 23.88 23.75
N GLN A 322 15.63 23.88 23.88
CA GLN A 322 16.31 24.00 25.16
C GLN A 322 16.27 25.43 25.72
N LYS A 323 15.08 25.95 26.05
CA LYS A 323 14.95 27.19 26.82
C LYS A 323 14.13 26.95 28.09
N ASN A 324 14.79 27.15 29.24
CA ASN A 324 14.33 27.03 30.63
C ASN A 324 14.47 25.66 31.33
N GLN A 325 15.69 25.12 31.42
CA GLN A 325 16.15 24.69 32.75
C GLN A 325 16.60 25.95 33.50
N LYS A 326 15.66 26.69 34.09
CA LYS A 326 16.04 27.61 35.19
C LYS A 326 16.71 26.72 36.23
N SER A 327 17.96 27.04 36.52
CA SER A 327 18.87 26.31 37.37
C SER A 327 18.17 25.78 38.63
N SER A 328 18.23 24.45 38.80
CA SER A 328 17.80 23.74 40.01
C SER A 328 18.83 23.95 41.13
N TRP A 329 18.93 25.16 41.67
CA TRP A 329 19.80 25.48 42.81
C TRP A 329 19.03 25.76 44.11
N GLU A 330 17.69 25.68 44.10
CA GLU A 330 16.87 25.92 45.29
C GLU A 330 16.77 24.69 46.22
N MET A 331 16.96 23.47 45.70
CA MET A 331 16.82 22.23 46.48
C MET A 331 17.96 21.89 47.47
N PRO A 332 19.25 22.16 47.22
CA PRO A 332 20.30 21.77 48.15
C PRO A 332 20.48 22.76 49.32
N VAL A 333 20.03 24.02 49.18
CA VAL A 333 20.12 25.01 50.27
C VAL A 333 19.19 24.66 51.43
N VAL A 334 17.94 24.27 51.13
CA VAL A 334 16.93 23.93 52.15
C VAL A 334 17.37 22.73 53.00
N GLY A 335 17.93 21.69 52.36
CA GLY A 335 18.41 20.48 53.05
C GLY A 335 19.53 20.76 54.05
N ILE A 336 20.50 21.60 53.69
CA ILE A 336 21.62 21.96 54.56
C ILE A 336 21.15 22.79 55.76
N SER A 337 20.25 23.75 55.54
CA SER A 337 19.66 24.52 56.63
C SER A 337 18.86 23.64 57.61
N CYS A 338 18.13 22.64 57.14
CA CYS A 338 17.43 21.69 58.00
C CYS A 338 18.39 20.80 58.80
N GLY A 339 19.49 20.33 58.18
CA GLY A 339 20.50 19.51 58.86
C GLY A 339 21.18 20.27 60.02
N LEU A 340 21.60 21.51 59.76
CA LEU A 340 22.21 22.37 60.79
C LEU A 340 21.21 22.72 61.90
N ALA A 341 19.95 23.01 61.55
CA ALA A 341 18.91 23.26 62.55
C ALA A 341 18.66 22.05 63.45
N LYS A 342 18.66 20.83 62.89
CA LYS A 342 18.50 19.59 63.66
C LYS A 342 19.66 19.34 64.62
N GLN A 343 20.91 19.58 64.21
CA GLN A 343 22.07 19.50 65.10
C GLN A 343 21.98 20.52 66.24
N CYS A 344 21.56 21.75 65.94
CA CYS A 344 21.38 22.79 66.96
C CYS A 344 20.24 22.50 67.93
N LEU A 345 19.20 21.77 67.50
CA LEU A 345 18.07 21.37 68.34
C LEU A 345 18.37 20.14 69.20
N ALA A 346 19.35 19.31 68.81
CA ALA A 346 19.70 18.07 69.53
C ALA A 346 20.68 18.27 70.71
N MET A 347 21.24 19.48 70.90
CA MET A 347 22.20 19.79 71.97
C MET A 347 21.65 20.84 72.94
N CYS A 348 21.89 20.65 74.25
CA CYS A 348 21.43 21.55 75.32
C CYS A 348 22.58 21.95 76.24
N GLY A 349 22.62 23.22 76.65
CA GLY A 349 23.64 23.75 77.56
C GLY A 349 24.88 24.29 76.84
N GLU A 350 26.04 24.26 77.51
CA GLU A 350 27.30 24.85 77.02
C GLU A 350 27.86 24.17 75.75
N ASP A 351 27.39 22.97 75.41
CA ASP A 351 27.79 22.25 74.19
C ASP A 351 27.06 22.73 72.92
N ARG A 352 26.11 23.67 73.03
CA ARG A 352 25.38 24.21 71.88
C ARG A 352 26.23 25.27 71.15
N PRO A 353 26.50 25.11 69.84
CA PRO A 353 27.32 26.06 69.10
C PRO A 353 26.67 27.44 69.06
N SER A 354 27.49 28.48 69.01
CA SER A 354 26.99 29.83 68.89
C SER A 354 26.37 30.07 67.50
N MET A 355 25.38 30.96 67.43
CA MET A 355 24.76 31.31 66.13
C MET A 355 25.75 31.89 65.13
N LYS A 356 26.88 32.44 65.61
CA LYS A 356 27.96 32.93 64.76
C LYS A 356 28.70 31.77 64.07
N GLU A 357 29.01 30.70 64.79
CA GLU A 357 29.64 29.49 64.22
C GLU A 357 28.70 28.75 63.27
N VAL A 358 27.41 28.71 63.59
CA VAL A 358 26.38 28.12 62.70
C VAL A 358 26.30 28.90 61.39
N ALA A 359 26.34 30.23 61.44
CA ALA A 359 26.32 31.08 60.26
C ALA A 359 27.58 30.93 59.39
N GLU A 360 28.77 30.87 60.02
CA GLU A 360 30.04 30.66 59.31
C GLU A 360 30.11 29.27 58.65
N LYS A 361 29.57 28.24 59.31
CA LYS A 361 29.48 26.88 58.75
C LYS A 361 28.50 26.79 57.58
N LEU A 362 27.35 27.46 57.68
CA LEU A 362 26.37 27.53 56.59
C LEU A 362 26.95 28.27 55.37
N ASP A 363 27.63 29.40 55.58
CA ASP A 363 28.27 30.18 54.51
C ASP A 363 29.37 29.38 53.78
N ARG A 364 30.18 28.60 54.51
CA ARG A 364 31.16 27.70 53.90
C ARG A 364 30.51 26.62 53.04
N LEU A 365 29.44 25.99 53.50
CA LEU A 365 28.75 24.93 52.75
C LEU A 365 28.08 25.47 51.48
N ILE A 366 27.47 26.66 51.56
CA ILE A 366 26.90 27.35 50.39
C ILE A 366 27.98 27.64 49.34
N LYS A 367 29.16 28.09 49.75
CA LYS A 367 30.29 28.38 48.84
C LYS A 367 30.85 27.13 48.16
N VAL A 368 30.92 26.00 48.86
CA VAL A 368 31.36 24.71 48.27
C VAL A 368 30.42 24.24 47.17
N MET A 369 29.11 24.39 47.37
CA MET A 369 28.10 24.02 46.37
C MET A 369 28.06 24.93 45.15
N GLN A 370 28.49 26.18 45.28
CA GLN A 370 28.53 27.13 44.16
C GLN A 370 29.78 26.94 43.28
N HIS A 371 30.70 26.06 43.66
CA HIS A 371 31.95 25.87 42.95
C HIS A 371 31.77 24.94 41.72
N PRO A 372 32.34 25.27 40.54
CA PRO A 372 32.03 24.61 39.25
C PRO A 372 32.25 23.09 39.20
N TRP A 373 33.11 22.54 40.06
CA TRP A 373 33.44 21.11 40.12
C TRP A 373 32.28 20.19 40.57
N THR A 374 31.22 20.75 41.17
CA THR A 374 30.12 19.97 41.77
C THR A 374 29.18 19.38 40.73
N GLN A 375 29.20 19.91 39.50
CA GLN A 375 28.45 19.33 38.37
C GLN A 375 29.12 18.09 37.78
N GLN A 376 30.40 17.83 38.08
CA GLN A 376 31.17 16.73 37.50
C GLN A 376 31.26 15.47 38.37
N ASN A 377 31.01 15.56 39.68
CA ASN A 377 31.12 14.39 40.59
C ASN A 377 30.14 14.46 41.79
N PRO A 378 28.86 14.08 41.62
CA PRO A 378 27.82 14.25 42.65
C PRO A 378 27.97 13.32 43.87
N GLU A 379 28.65 12.17 43.74
CA GLU A 379 28.82 11.19 44.83
C GLU A 379 29.80 11.66 45.93
N GLU A 380 30.79 12.49 45.57
CA GLU A 380 31.76 13.07 46.51
C GLU A 380 31.14 14.20 47.36
N LEU A 381 30.12 14.87 46.81
CA LEU A 381 29.34 15.87 47.53
C LEU A 381 28.46 15.22 48.63
N GLU A 382 27.90 14.05 48.37
CA GLU A 382 27.16 13.27 49.38
C GLU A 382 28.09 12.75 50.49
N SER A 383 29.33 12.36 50.16
CA SER A 383 30.29 11.91 51.19
C SER A 383 30.80 13.06 52.08
N LEU A 384 30.90 14.28 51.55
CA LEU A 384 31.27 15.48 52.31
C LEU A 384 30.15 16.01 53.22
N LEU A 385 28.89 15.74 52.86
CA LEU A 385 27.71 16.03 53.69
C LEU A 385 27.36 14.85 54.64
N GLY A 386 28.00 13.71 54.44
CA GLY A 386 27.69 12.42 55.05
C GLY A 386 28.26 12.23 56.46
N GLU A 387 27.61 12.83 57.45
CA GLU A 387 27.55 12.24 58.81
C GLU A 387 26.36 12.79 59.64
N SER A 388 25.18 12.99 59.03
CA SER A 388 23.95 13.22 59.80
C SER A 388 22.66 13.06 58.98
N SER A 389 22.34 11.88 58.47
CA SER A 389 20.93 11.48 58.24
C SER A 389 20.79 10.05 57.73
N TYR A 390 20.65 9.11 58.66
CA TYR A 390 19.92 7.86 58.40
C TYR A 390 18.41 8.14 58.46
N ILE A 391 17.68 7.63 57.47
CA ILE A 391 16.23 7.35 57.42
C ILE A 391 15.29 8.58 57.35
N ILE A 392 14.51 8.69 56.27
CA ILE A 392 13.03 8.58 56.25
C ILE A 392 12.56 8.41 54.80
N SER A 393 11.97 7.23 54.56
CA SER A 393 11.07 6.93 53.46
C SER A 393 9.62 7.07 53.97
N SER A 394 8.76 7.72 53.19
CA SER A 394 7.30 7.59 53.20
C SER A 394 6.76 8.31 51.95
N GLY A 395 5.95 7.77 51.03
CA GLY A 395 5.08 6.60 51.03
C GLY A 395 3.60 7.01 51.00
N ALA A 396 2.96 7.03 49.82
CA ALA A 396 1.51 6.90 49.58
C ALA A 396 1.25 6.84 48.05
N SER A 397 1.10 5.69 47.38
CA SER A 397 0.04 4.67 47.37
C SER A 397 -1.19 5.02 46.51
N SER A 398 -1.35 4.34 45.37
CA SER A 398 -2.67 3.88 44.90
C SER A 398 -2.58 2.46 44.31
N THR A 399 -3.04 1.49 45.11
CA THR A 399 -3.84 0.28 44.79
C THR A 399 -3.40 -0.74 43.71
N ARG A 400 -3.30 -1.99 44.18
CA ARG A 400 -2.95 -3.27 43.54
C ARG A 400 -4.12 -3.93 42.78
N ASN A 401 -3.79 -4.81 41.83
CA ASN A 401 -4.06 -6.27 41.86
C ASN A 401 -3.29 -6.95 40.71
N PHE A 402 -2.16 -7.61 40.99
CA PHE A 402 -1.95 -9.06 41.18
C PHE A 402 -2.23 -9.95 39.95
N SER A 403 -1.16 -10.51 39.38
CA SER A 403 -1.03 -11.96 39.19
C SER A 403 0.44 -12.37 39.18
N ILE A 404 0.71 -13.40 39.98
CA ILE A 404 2.01 -14.01 40.26
C ILE A 404 2.29 -15.05 39.17
N GLU A 405 3.48 -15.06 38.59
CA GLU A 405 4.24 -16.29 38.47
C GLU A 405 5.70 -16.05 38.82
N LYS A 406 6.24 -17.03 39.54
CA LYS A 406 7.43 -16.99 40.38
C LYS A 406 8.36 -18.08 39.86
N LYS A 407 9.62 -17.74 39.62
CA LYS A 407 10.87 -18.54 39.76
C LYS A 407 11.80 -18.36 38.56
N VAL A 408 13.13 -18.38 38.67
CA VAL A 408 14.12 -18.26 39.77
C VAL A 408 15.48 -18.12 39.04
N VAL A 409 16.29 -17.15 39.49
CA VAL A 409 17.74 -17.18 39.73
C VAL A 409 18.62 -18.09 38.85
N LYS A 410 19.60 -17.52 38.13
CA LYS A 410 21.03 -17.54 38.55
C LYS A 410 21.97 -16.87 37.54
N ASP A 411 22.70 -15.92 38.10
CA ASP A 411 24.08 -15.52 37.83
C ASP A 411 24.93 -16.45 36.97
N LEU A 412 25.70 -15.84 36.07
CA LEU A 412 27.14 -16.08 36.01
C LEU A 412 27.85 -14.82 35.52
N ALA A 413 28.57 -14.22 36.45
CA ALA A 413 29.56 -13.20 36.22
C ALA A 413 30.84 -13.77 35.59
N SER A 414 31.63 -12.83 35.09
CA SER A 414 33.06 -12.87 34.81
C SER A 414 33.42 -13.16 33.38
N GLY A 415 34.01 -12.13 32.76
CA GLY A 415 34.69 -12.25 31.50
C GLY A 415 36.02 -12.99 31.62
N ARG A 416 36.44 -13.48 30.46
CA ARG A 416 37.77 -13.29 29.92
C ARG A 416 37.70 -13.38 28.41
#